data_AF-A0A8J6IK95-F1
#
_entry.id   AF-A0A8J6IK95-F1
#
_cell.length_a   1.000
_cell.length_b   1.000
_cell.length_c   1.000
_cell.angle_alpha   90.00
_cell.angle_beta   90.00
_cell.angle_gamma   90.00
#
_symmetry.space_group_name_H-M   'P 1'
#
loop_
_entity.id
_entity.type
_entity.pdbx_description
1 polymer ?
#
loop_
_entity_poly.entity_id
_entity_poly.type
_entity_poly.pdbx_seq_one_letter_code
_entity_poly.pdbx_strand_id
1 'polypeptide(L)'
;MAAEDHYVHGEMDVSQHNMTYRGFMAACKWLSLIIGAHIVFFTVWFGVGAGFIAAAASTVIMVVAGYFFIRFFFPPPSDSH
;
A
#
# COMPACT_ATOMS: atom_id res chain seq x y z
N MET A 1 28.18 6.77 35.21
CA MET A 1 26.72 6.84 35.37
C MET A 1 26.27 8.11 34.67
N ALA A 2 26.20 8.05 33.33
CA ALA A 2 25.87 9.20 32.51
C ALA A 2 24.37 9.49 32.63
N ALA A 3 24.05 10.78 32.71
CA ALA A 3 22.74 11.39 32.86
C ALA A 3 21.57 10.50 32.40
N GLU A 4 20.71 10.20 33.36
CA GLU A 4 19.36 9.74 33.09
C GLU A 4 18.64 10.96 32.51
N ASP A 5 18.56 11.05 31.17
CA ASP A 5 17.74 12.05 30.52
C ASP A 5 16.37 12.00 31.17
N HIS A 6 15.97 13.13 31.77
CA HIS A 6 14.76 13.26 32.56
C HIS A 6 13.57 12.99 31.63
N TYR A 7 13.15 11.72 31.57
CA TYR A 7 12.09 11.26 30.68
C TYR A 7 10.79 11.97 31.07
N VAL A 8 10.43 12.99 30.29
CA VAL A 8 9.15 13.69 30.41
C VAL A 8 8.15 12.90 29.57
N HIS A 9 7.11 12.37 30.23
CA HIS A 9 6.07 11.61 29.56
C HIS A 9 5.46 12.43 28.40
N GLY A 10 5.51 11.91 27.17
CA GLY A 10 4.96 12.54 25.98
C GLY A 10 5.97 13.33 25.12
N GLU A 11 7.17 13.61 25.63
CA GLU A 11 8.23 14.32 24.88
C GLU A 11 9.22 13.34 24.21
N MET A 12 8.88 12.05 24.15
CA MET A 12 9.70 11.06 23.44
C MET A 12 9.65 11.34 21.94
N ASP A 13 10.81 11.33 21.26
CA ASP A 13 10.86 11.46 19.80
C ASP A 13 10.10 10.31 19.12
N VAL A 14 9.05 10.66 18.36
CA VAL A 14 8.18 9.73 17.62
C VAL A 14 8.52 9.74 16.11
N SER A 15 9.54 10.46 15.67
CA SER A 15 9.93 10.61 14.26
C SER A 15 10.08 9.26 13.55
N GLN A 16 10.80 8.31 14.18
CA GLN A 16 11.02 6.98 13.63
C GLN A 16 9.74 6.13 13.60
N HIS A 17 8.86 6.28 14.58
CA HIS A 17 7.58 5.57 14.63
C HIS A 17 6.64 6.07 13.51
N ASN A 18 6.61 7.38 13.28
CA ASN A 18 5.85 8.01 12.20
C ASN A 18 6.35 7.56 10.83
N MET A 19 7.68 7.50 10.62
CA MET A 19 8.26 6.99 9.38
C MET A 19 7.87 5.54 9.12
N THR A 20 7.97 4.69 10.14
CA THR A 20 7.61 3.26 10.04
C THR A 20 6.13 3.09 9.70
N TYR A 21 5.24 3.84 10.37
CA TYR A 21 3.81 3.80 10.10
C TYR A 21 3.47 4.23 8.67
N ARG A 22 4.07 5.32 8.18
CA ARG A 22 3.89 5.78 6.78
C ARG A 22 4.35 4.72 5.77
N GLY A 23 5.49 4.07 6.04
CA GLY A 23 6.01 2.97 5.23
C GLY A 23 5.05 1.77 5.20
N PHE A 24 4.56 1.35 6.36
CA PHE A 24 3.60 0.25 6.47
C PHE A 24 2.30 0.55 5.72
N MET A 25 1.74 1.74 5.89
CA MET A 25 0.51 2.15 5.20
C MET A 25 0.70 2.21 3.68
N ALA A 26 1.85 2.67 3.20
CA ALA A 26 2.18 2.62 1.78
C ALA A 26 2.23 1.17 1.30
N ALA A 27 2.92 0.27 2.02
CA ALA A 27 2.99 -1.14 1.68
C ALA A 27 1.61 -1.80 1.63
N CYS A 28 0.73 -1.55 2.60
CA CYS A 28 -0.63 -2.09 2.62
C CYS A 28 -1.45 -1.70 1.39
N LYS A 29 -1.32 -0.45 0.91
CA LYS A 29 -2.02 0.01 -0.32
C LYS A 29 -1.55 -0.75 -1.55
N TRP A 30 -0.25 -0.96 -1.69
CA TRP A 30 0.31 -1.69 -2.83
C TRP A 30 0.03 -3.20 -2.74
N LEU A 31 0.11 -3.78 -1.54
CA LEU A 31 -0.18 -5.19 -1.30
C LEU A 31 -1.65 -5.54 -1.57
N SER A 32 -2.59 -4.69 -1.15
CA SER A 32 -4.02 -4.93 -1.41
C SER A 32 -4.32 -4.94 -2.91
N LEU A 33 -3.70 -4.04 -3.69
CA LEU A 33 -3.81 -4.03 -5.15
C LEU A 33 -3.25 -5.31 -5.77
N ILE A 34 -2.07 -5.75 -5.34
CA ILE A 34 -1.44 -6.98 -5.84
C ILE A 34 -2.33 -8.19 -5.58
N ILE A 35 -2.84 -8.33 -4.35
CA ILE A 35 -3.70 -9.45 -3.97
C ILE A 35 -5.00 -9.41 -4.78
N GLY A 36 -5.65 -8.24 -4.90
CA GLY A 36 -6.86 -8.08 -5.70
C GLY A 36 -6.65 -8.44 -7.18
N ALA A 37 -5.54 -8.01 -7.77
CA ALA A 37 -5.17 -8.32 -9.15
C ALA A 37 -4.97 -9.83 -9.37
N HIS A 38 -4.33 -10.53 -8.43
CA HIS A 38 -4.15 -11.99 -8.49
C HIS A 38 -5.48 -12.74 -8.34
N ILE A 39 -6.36 -12.28 -7.45
CA ILE A 39 -7.70 -12.87 -7.31
C ILE A 39 -8.44 -12.76 -8.63
N VAL A 40 -8.52 -11.56 -9.23
CA VAL A 40 -9.18 -11.37 -10.54
C VAL A 40 -8.55 -12.27 -11.61
N PHE A 41 -7.23 -12.31 -11.68
CA PHE A 41 -6.52 -13.12 -12.66
C PHE A 41 -6.88 -14.61 -12.57
N PHE A 42 -6.75 -15.18 -11.39
CA PHE A 42 -7.03 -16.61 -11.17
C PHE A 42 -8.52 -16.91 -11.27
N THR A 43 -9.41 -16.01 -10.84
CA THR A 43 -10.85 -16.16 -11.00
C THR A 43 -11.26 -16.17 -12.47
N VAL A 44 -10.76 -15.26 -13.30
CA VAL A 44 -11.12 -15.22 -14.73
C VAL A 44 -10.50 -16.39 -15.49
N TRP A 45 -9.27 -16.79 -15.15
CA TRP A 45 -8.63 -17.92 -15.80
C TRP A 45 -9.31 -19.24 -15.42
N PHE A 46 -9.34 -19.58 -14.13
CA PHE A 46 -9.75 -20.92 -13.67
C PHE A 46 -11.23 -20.98 -13.28
N GLY A 47 -11.76 -19.92 -12.66
CA GLY A 47 -13.14 -19.90 -12.17
C GLY A 47 -14.16 -19.71 -13.28
N VAL A 48 -13.90 -18.79 -14.22
CA VAL A 48 -14.79 -18.50 -15.37
C VAL A 48 -14.44 -19.36 -16.58
N GLY A 49 -13.19 -19.78 -16.75
CA GLY A 49 -12.74 -20.52 -17.92
C GLY A 49 -12.68 -19.68 -19.20
N ALA A 50 -12.62 -18.35 -19.09
CA ALA A 50 -12.55 -17.43 -20.23
C ALA A 50 -11.20 -17.46 -21.00
N GLY A 51 -10.26 -18.29 -20.52
CA GLY A 51 -8.92 -18.44 -21.10
C GLY A 51 -7.91 -17.41 -20.61
N PHE A 52 -6.64 -17.65 -20.94
CA PHE A 52 -5.51 -16.84 -20.46
C PHE A 52 -5.59 -15.36 -20.87
N ILE A 53 -5.95 -15.09 -22.13
CA ILE A 53 -5.92 -13.73 -22.68
C ILE A 53 -6.97 -12.85 -22.01
N ALA A 54 -8.17 -13.37 -21.76
CA ALA A 54 -9.22 -12.65 -21.04
C ALA A 54 -8.81 -12.35 -19.59
N ALA A 55 -8.18 -13.32 -18.91
CA ALA A 55 -7.63 -13.12 -17.57
C ALA A 55 -6.53 -12.05 -17.55
N ALA A 56 -5.56 -12.12 -18.47
CA ALA A 56 -4.49 -11.13 -18.57
C ALA A 56 -5.04 -9.72 -18.85
N ALA A 57 -5.98 -9.57 -19.80
CA ALA A 57 -6.56 -8.28 -20.14
C ALA A 57 -7.32 -7.64 -18.94
N SER A 58 -8.16 -8.42 -18.26
CA SER A 58 -8.91 -7.94 -17.08
C SER A 58 -7.99 -7.57 -15.91
N THR A 59 -6.94 -8.35 -15.66
CA THR A 59 -5.94 -8.01 -14.64
C THR A 59 -5.17 -6.73 -14.98
N VAL A 60 -4.78 -6.53 -16.24
CA VAL A 60 -4.13 -5.29 -16.68
C VAL A 60 -5.03 -4.09 -16.44
N ILE A 61 -6.32 -4.17 -16.81
CA ILE A 61 -7.30 -3.10 -16.56
C ILE A 61 -7.41 -2.79 -15.07
N MET A 62 -7.51 -3.82 -14.22
CA MET A 62 -7.58 -3.66 -12.76
C MET A 62 -6.32 -3.01 -12.18
N VAL A 63 -5.12 -3.43 -12.62
CA VAL A 63 -3.86 -2.86 -12.15
C VAL A 63 -3.71 -1.40 -12.56
N VAL A 64 -4.05 -1.06 -13.81
CA VAL A 64 -4.00 0.32 -14.30
C VAL A 64 -4.98 1.20 -13.51
N ALA A 65 -6.23 0.76 -13.37
CA ALA A 65 -7.24 1.48 -12.60
C ALA A 65 -6.83 1.67 -11.13
N GLY A 66 -6.32 0.60 -10.49
CA GLY A 66 -5.85 0.63 -9.11
C GLY A 66 -4.63 1.53 -8.89
N TYR A 67 -3.68 1.54 -9.84
CA TYR A 67 -2.53 2.43 -9.81
C TYR A 67 -2.96 3.91 -9.80
N PHE A 68 -3.85 4.29 -10.72
CA PHE A 68 -4.38 5.65 -10.76
C PHE A 68 -5.20 5.99 -9.52
N PHE A 69 -5.97 5.04 -9.00
CA PHE A 69 -6.72 5.21 -7.75
C PHE A 69 -5.78 5.54 -6.58
N ILE A 70 -4.71 4.78 -6.40
CA ILE A 70 -3.72 5.03 -5.33
C ILE A 70 -3.07 6.41 -5.52
N ARG A 71 -2.66 6.76 -6.74
CA ARG A 71 -1.90 7.99 -7.00
C ARG A 71 -2.74 9.27 -6.94
N PHE A 72 -4.01 9.21 -7.35
CA PHE A 72 -4.89 10.37 -7.43
C PHE A 72 -5.70 10.56 -6.15
N PHE A 73 -6.25 9.49 -5.58
CA PHE A 73 -7.10 9.57 -4.39
C PHE A 73 -6.29 9.66 -3.09
N PHE A 74 -5.07 9.11 -3.06
CA PHE A 74 -4.15 9.26 -1.93
C PHE A 74 -2.86 9.97 -2.37
N PRO A 75 -2.89 11.31 -2.51
CA PRO A 75 -1.68 12.07 -2.77
C PRO A 75 -0.61 11.79 -1.71
N PRO A 76 0.67 11.68 -2.09
CA PRO A 76 1.74 11.68 -1.11
C PRO A 76 1.66 12.96 -0.27
N PRO A 77 1.90 12.90 1.06
CA PRO A 77 1.85 14.09 1.89
C PRO A 77 2.86 15.12 1.39
N SER A 78 2.42 16.37 1.20
CA SER A 78 3.32 17.48 0.88
C SER A 78 4.22 17.74 2.08
N ASP A 79 5.51 17.65 1.85
CA ASP A 79 6.59 17.91 2.80
C ASP A 79 6.58 19.39 3.22
N SER A 80 5.70 19.69 4.18
CA SER A 80 5.72 20.90 5.00
C SER A 80 5.59 20.45 6.45
N HIS A 81 6.71 20.57 7.18
CA HIS A 81 6.94 20.28 8.60
C HIS A 81 7.38 18.84 8.92
#